data_AF-G1VF45-F1
#
_entry.id   AF-G1VF45-F1
#
_cell.length_a   1.000
_cell.length_b   1.000
_cell.length_c   1.000
_cell.angle_alpha   90.00
_cell.angle_beta   90.00
_cell.angle_gamma   90.00
#
_symmetry.space_group_name_H-M   'P 1'
#
loop_
_entity.id
_entity.type
_entity.pdbx_description
1 polymer ?
#
loop_
_entity_poly.entity_id
_entity_poly.type
_entity_poly.pdbx_seq_one_letter_code
_entity_poly.pdbx_strand_id
1 'polypeptide(L)'
;MLLFGTNIQSAADELKKVQEEYLYYSLRNPKPAIAATIQQLRIVYSMDAKGYAQLKRKLPYFVCGQFNPPFRRKENFAYTESFILDFDHLSSKQLSLKTIHDNIIQDEQVMMCFTSPSEDGLKVMFRLKERCYDAGLYSVFYKAFAATFAMRHNLTQVTDSKTSDVTRACFVSIDPNAYFNPNSTPVDIKAYLDEANPDALFKMKHEQDEHDKVAKKSDNRQTSLPKDPDKDVLARIRQQLNPKAQIEQHPAYVPEQLNEIIAELKLFIEETGLQVTEIINIQYAKKIRARLGQKDSEVNLFYGKRGFSVVISPRLGTNEELNELLADLVKTFLQK
;
A
#
# COMPACT_ATOMS: atom_id res chain seq x y z
N MET A 1 25.83 10.99 5.86
CA MET A 1 25.36 11.82 4.73
C MET A 1 24.14 11.16 4.09
N LEU A 2 23.16 11.94 3.61
CA LEU A 2 21.93 11.47 2.97
C LEU A 2 21.90 11.84 1.48
N LEU A 3 21.01 11.18 0.73
CA LEU A 3 20.68 11.56 -0.64
C LEU A 3 19.25 12.10 -0.71
N PHE A 4 19.07 13.22 -1.42
CA PHE A 4 17.83 14.00 -1.45
C PHE A 4 17.29 14.06 -2.87
N GLY A 5 15.98 13.79 -3.02
CA GLY A 5 15.25 13.86 -4.28
C GLY A 5 14.08 14.84 -4.19
N THR A 6 13.63 15.30 -5.35
CA THR A 6 12.57 16.33 -5.45
C THR A 6 11.30 15.82 -6.09
N ASN A 7 11.37 14.71 -6.82
CA ASN A 7 10.24 14.14 -7.53
C ASN A 7 10.29 12.62 -7.48
N ILE A 8 9.64 12.04 -6.46
CA ILE A 8 9.64 10.58 -6.25
C ILE A 8 8.96 9.81 -7.39
N GLN A 9 8.16 10.47 -8.22
CA GLN A 9 7.45 9.84 -9.33
C GLN A 9 8.31 9.74 -10.59
N SER A 10 9.41 10.49 -10.66
CA SER A 10 10.32 10.47 -11.81
C SER A 10 11.45 9.47 -11.59
N ALA A 11 11.56 8.48 -12.47
CA ALA A 11 12.71 7.56 -12.49
C ALA A 11 14.04 8.23 -12.91
N ALA A 12 13.99 9.50 -13.32
CA ALA A 12 15.11 10.35 -13.70
C ALA A 12 15.41 11.44 -12.66
N ASP A 13 14.79 11.39 -11.47
CA ASP A 13 15.12 12.29 -10.36
C ASP A 13 16.53 11.97 -9.84
N GLU A 14 17.48 12.81 -10.22
CA GLU A 14 18.87 12.70 -9.78
C GLU A 14 19.01 13.17 -8.33
N LEU A 15 19.55 12.30 -7.49
CA LEU A 15 19.67 12.53 -6.06
C LEU A 15 20.89 13.40 -5.73
N LYS A 16 20.69 14.33 -4.79
CA LYS A 16 21.74 15.25 -4.32
C LYS A 16 22.18 14.91 -2.92
N LYS A 17 23.48 14.99 -2.66
CA LYS A 17 24.05 14.80 -1.32
C LYS A 17 23.64 15.92 -0.38
N VAL A 18 23.18 15.55 0.80
CA VAL A 18 22.74 16.46 1.86
C VAL A 18 23.24 15.93 3.20
N GLN A 19 23.67 16.83 4.09
CA GLN A 19 24.06 16.47 5.45
C GLN A 19 22.83 16.28 6.34
N GLU A 20 22.89 15.37 7.30
CA GLU A 20 21.84 15.13 8.29
C GLU A 20 21.47 16.42 9.04
N GLU A 21 22.47 17.23 9.38
CA GLU A 21 22.26 18.52 10.04
C GLU A 21 21.46 19.51 9.17
N TYR A 22 21.69 19.52 7.85
CA TYR A 22 20.87 20.33 6.94
C TYR A 22 19.41 19.85 6.94
N LEU A 23 19.19 18.54 6.91
CA LEU A 23 17.83 17.97 7.00
C LEU A 23 17.16 18.45 8.30
N TYR A 24 17.84 18.32 9.44
CA TYR A 24 17.34 18.77 10.74
C TYR A 24 16.89 20.26 10.73
N TYR A 25 17.75 21.18 10.27
CA TYR A 25 17.39 22.59 10.20
C TYR A 25 16.24 22.84 9.23
N SER A 26 16.15 22.09 8.13
CA SER A 26 15.08 22.22 7.15
C SER A 26 13.71 21.72 7.65
N LEU A 27 13.70 20.75 8.57
CA LEU A 27 12.48 20.27 9.23
C LEU A 27 11.92 21.34 10.17
N ARG A 28 12.80 22.06 10.88
CA ARG A 28 12.42 23.11 11.84
C ARG A 28 12.10 24.44 11.15
N ASN A 29 12.82 24.75 10.07
CA ASN A 29 12.73 26.00 9.32
C ASN A 29 12.49 25.70 7.83
N PRO A 30 11.29 25.23 7.46
CA PRO A 30 10.98 24.82 6.10
C PRO A 30 10.92 26.01 5.14
N LYS A 31 11.21 25.74 3.86
CA LYS A 31 10.91 26.71 2.79
C LYS A 31 9.39 26.95 2.70
N PRO A 32 8.93 28.17 2.38
CA PRO A 32 7.49 28.49 2.31
C PRO A 32 6.66 27.54 1.43
N ALA A 33 7.21 27.10 0.30
CA ALA A 33 6.54 26.15 -0.60
C ALA A 33 6.31 24.76 0.06
N ILE A 34 7.27 24.29 0.87
CA ILE A 34 7.15 23.01 1.59
C ILE A 34 6.10 23.17 2.70
N ALA A 35 6.15 24.29 3.43
CA ALA A 35 5.16 24.61 4.47
C ALA A 35 3.72 24.64 3.93
N ALA A 36 3.50 25.33 2.82
CA ALA A 36 2.20 25.36 2.16
C ALA A 36 1.72 23.96 1.74
N THR A 37 2.62 23.14 1.16
CA THR A 37 2.27 21.78 0.72
C THR A 37 1.90 20.88 1.90
N ILE A 38 2.65 20.95 3.01
CA ILE A 38 2.36 20.18 4.22
C ILE A 38 1.06 20.63 4.88
N GLN A 39 0.79 21.94 4.94
CA GLN A 39 -0.48 22.45 5.46
C GLN A 39 -1.68 21.90 4.67
N GLN A 40 -1.61 21.94 3.33
CA GLN A 40 -2.63 21.34 2.47
C GLN A 40 -2.79 19.84 2.73
N LEU A 41 -1.68 19.12 2.86
CA LEU A 41 -1.64 17.69 3.11
C LEU A 41 -2.30 17.32 4.45
N ARG A 42 -2.10 18.13 5.50
CA ARG A 42 -2.73 17.93 6.82
C ARG A 42 -4.23 18.20 6.79
N ILE A 43 -4.69 19.20 6.04
CA ILE A 43 -6.13 19.48 5.88
C ILE A 43 -6.85 18.29 5.24
N VAL A 44 -6.27 17.68 4.20
CA VAL A 44 -6.93 16.56 3.50
C VAL A 44 -6.77 15.21 4.21
N TYR A 45 -5.88 15.09 5.19
CA TYR A 45 -5.51 13.80 5.81
C TYR A 45 -6.74 13.06 6.38
N SER A 46 -7.62 13.78 7.07
CA SER A 46 -8.84 13.22 7.67
C SER A 46 -10.03 13.16 6.71
N MET A 47 -9.94 13.77 5.53
CA MET A 47 -11.06 13.96 4.59
C MET A 47 -10.97 13.07 3.34
N ASP A 48 -9.76 12.89 2.80
CA ASP A 48 -9.52 12.17 1.55
C ASP A 48 -8.16 11.46 1.56
N ALA A 49 -8.18 10.18 1.89
CA ALA A 49 -6.98 9.34 1.91
C ALA A 49 -6.30 9.24 0.53
N LYS A 50 -7.06 9.29 -0.58
CA LYS A 50 -6.49 9.23 -1.94
C LYS A 50 -5.81 10.54 -2.28
N GLY A 51 -6.47 11.67 -2.03
CA GLY A 51 -5.92 13.01 -2.18
C GLY A 51 -4.66 13.22 -1.33
N TYR A 52 -4.68 12.76 -0.07
CA TYR A 52 -3.50 12.76 0.79
C TYR A 52 -2.32 12.02 0.15
N ALA A 53 -2.54 10.78 -0.32
CA ALA A 53 -1.48 9.98 -0.94
C ALA A 53 -0.90 10.63 -2.21
N GLN A 54 -1.74 11.30 -3.00
CA GLN A 54 -1.30 12.04 -4.19
C GLN A 54 -0.49 13.29 -3.83
N LEU A 55 -0.95 14.09 -2.87
CA LEU A 55 -0.23 15.28 -2.41
C LEU A 55 1.10 14.93 -1.75
N LYS A 56 1.15 13.85 -0.97
CA LYS A 56 2.38 13.38 -0.30
C LYS A 56 3.51 13.11 -1.29
N ARG A 57 3.19 12.62 -2.49
CA ARG A 57 4.17 12.38 -3.57
C ARG A 57 4.76 13.65 -4.19
N LYS A 58 4.18 14.82 -3.93
CA LYS A 58 4.74 16.13 -4.33
C LYS A 58 5.78 16.65 -3.35
N LEU A 59 5.88 16.06 -2.16
CA LEU A 59 6.91 16.44 -1.20
C LEU A 59 8.28 15.96 -1.68
N PRO A 60 9.32 16.75 -1.43
CA PRO A 60 10.68 16.24 -1.49
C PRO A 60 10.87 15.04 -0.54
N TYR A 61 11.86 14.23 -0.84
CA TYR A 61 12.18 13.05 -0.05
C TYR A 61 13.69 12.90 0.09
N PHE A 62 14.09 12.06 1.02
CA PHE A 62 15.47 11.65 1.15
C PHE A 62 15.55 10.13 1.35
N VAL A 63 16.73 9.59 1.13
CA VAL A 63 17.06 8.17 1.28
C VAL A 63 18.37 8.04 2.04
N CYS A 64 18.46 7.03 2.89
CA CYS A 64 19.70 6.71 3.61
C CYS A 64 20.67 5.85 2.78
N GLY A 65 20.15 5.14 1.78
CA GLY A 65 20.97 4.44 0.80
C GLY A 65 21.76 5.43 -0.05
N GLN A 66 23.02 5.08 -0.34
CA GLN A 66 23.87 5.75 -1.30
C GLN A 66 23.80 5.01 -2.62
N PHE A 67 23.73 5.75 -3.73
CA PHE A 67 23.55 5.21 -5.08
C PHE A 67 24.64 5.71 -6.02
N ASN A 68 25.14 4.84 -6.89
CA ASN A 68 26.05 5.18 -7.98
C ASN A 68 25.67 4.41 -9.25
N PRO A 69 25.14 5.07 -10.31
CA PRO A 69 24.82 6.50 -10.40
C PRO A 69 23.75 6.95 -9.40
N PRO A 70 23.62 8.25 -9.09
CA PRO A 70 22.81 8.76 -7.98
C PRO A 70 21.30 8.77 -8.28
N PHE A 71 20.78 7.65 -8.77
CA PHE A 71 19.35 7.41 -8.97
C PHE A 71 18.89 6.32 -8.02
N ARG A 72 17.71 6.52 -7.41
CA ARG A 72 17.10 5.62 -6.44
C ARG A 72 16.65 4.29 -7.08
N ARG A 73 17.61 3.40 -7.36
CA ARG A 73 17.40 2.07 -7.93
C ARG A 73 18.22 1.06 -7.16
N LYS A 74 17.66 -0.13 -6.90
CA LYS A 74 18.34 -1.20 -6.14
C LYS A 74 19.65 -1.62 -6.82
N GLU A 75 19.67 -1.62 -8.16
CA GLU A 75 20.85 -1.91 -8.98
C GLU A 75 21.99 -0.89 -8.81
N ASN A 76 21.65 0.35 -8.46
CA ASN A 76 22.63 1.41 -8.23
C ASN A 76 23.08 1.48 -6.77
N PHE A 77 22.54 0.63 -5.89
CA PHE A 77 22.85 0.70 -4.46
C PHE A 77 24.32 0.42 -4.22
N ALA A 78 24.99 1.38 -3.56
CA ALA A 78 26.40 1.29 -3.23
C ALA A 78 26.59 0.84 -1.78
N TYR A 79 25.99 1.56 -0.83
CA TYR A 79 26.03 1.25 0.60
C TYR A 79 25.03 2.10 1.37
N THR A 80 24.89 1.86 2.68
CA THR A 80 24.21 2.77 3.60
C THR A 80 24.98 2.92 4.91
N GLU A 81 24.88 4.09 5.54
CA GLU A 81 25.52 4.46 6.81
C GLU A 81 24.49 4.77 7.90
N SER A 82 23.22 4.85 7.53
CA SER A 82 22.13 5.27 8.41
C SER A 82 20.84 4.58 7.96
N PHE A 83 19.82 4.61 8.78
CA PHE A 83 18.51 4.09 8.41
C PHE A 83 17.42 4.79 9.20
N ILE A 84 16.17 4.67 8.75
CA ILE A 84 15.00 5.23 9.40
C ILE A 84 14.00 4.14 9.73
N LEU A 85 13.49 4.17 10.96
CA LEU A 85 12.24 3.53 11.34
C LEU A 85 11.07 4.51 11.18
N ASP A 86 9.97 4.01 10.64
CA ASP A 86 8.73 4.77 10.47
C ASP A 86 7.64 4.19 11.37
N PHE A 87 7.11 4.99 12.27
CA PHE A 87 6.01 4.65 13.16
C PHE A 87 4.81 5.51 12.78
N ASP A 88 3.88 4.95 12.01
CA ASP A 88 2.68 5.65 11.56
C ASP A 88 1.45 5.24 12.39
N HIS A 89 0.40 6.05 12.30
CA HIS A 89 -0.92 5.80 12.90
C HIS A 89 -0.93 5.69 14.43
N LEU A 90 -0.13 6.53 15.11
CA LEU A 90 -0.03 6.55 16.57
C LEU A 90 -1.37 6.90 17.25
N SER A 91 -2.12 7.84 16.68
CA SER A 91 -3.43 8.27 17.22
C SER A 91 -4.46 7.13 17.22
N SER A 92 -4.44 6.26 16.22
CA SER A 92 -5.33 5.09 16.12
C SER A 92 -5.13 4.09 17.26
N LYS A 93 -3.98 4.17 17.95
CA LYS A 93 -3.60 3.30 19.06
C LYS A 93 -3.65 4.01 20.43
N GLN A 94 -4.27 5.20 20.49
CA GLN A 94 -4.40 6.02 21.70
C GLN A 94 -3.04 6.36 22.36
N LEU A 95 -1.96 6.36 21.56
CA LEU A 95 -0.64 6.72 22.05
C LEU A 95 -0.42 8.24 21.88
N SER A 96 0.09 8.88 22.93
CA SER A 96 0.50 10.28 22.89
C SER A 96 1.80 10.41 22.09
N LEU A 97 1.74 11.09 20.94
CA LEU A 97 2.92 11.36 20.09
C LEU A 97 4.02 12.05 20.89
N LYS A 98 3.67 13.04 21.72
CA LYS A 98 4.61 13.74 22.59
C LYS A 98 5.30 12.80 23.57
N THR A 99 4.54 11.95 24.24
CA THR A 99 5.08 11.01 25.24
C THR A 99 6.02 10.00 24.59
N ILE A 100 5.65 9.49 23.41
CA ILE A 100 6.52 8.58 22.65
C ILE A 100 7.78 9.31 22.21
N HIS A 101 7.64 10.50 21.63
CA HIS A 101 8.77 11.33 21.22
C HIS A 101 9.75 11.53 22.38
N ASP A 102 9.25 12.02 23.52
CA ASP A 102 10.07 12.30 24.71
C ASP A 102 10.75 11.03 25.26
N ASN A 103 10.13 9.86 25.12
CA ASN A 103 10.75 8.57 25.48
C ASN A 103 11.82 8.13 24.48
N ILE A 104 11.54 8.24 23.17
CA ILE A 104 12.46 7.83 22.10
C ILE A 104 13.74 8.66 22.13
N ILE A 105 13.66 9.97 22.34
CA ILE A 105 14.85 10.84 22.30
C ILE A 105 15.83 10.62 23.46
N GLN A 106 15.43 9.90 24.52
CA GLN A 106 16.34 9.48 25.60
C GLN A 106 17.23 8.30 25.20
N ASP A 107 16.91 7.63 24.10
CA ASP A 107 17.70 6.52 23.60
C ASP A 107 18.98 7.03 22.93
N GLU A 108 20.13 6.61 23.45
CA GLU A 108 21.44 7.06 22.96
C GLU A 108 21.69 6.69 21.49
N GLN A 109 21.01 5.67 20.96
CA GLN A 109 21.15 5.25 19.57
C GLN A 109 20.39 6.15 18.59
N VAL A 110 19.44 6.96 19.08
CA VAL A 110 18.62 7.83 18.24
C VAL A 110 19.44 9.04 17.80
N MET A 111 19.65 9.13 16.49
CA MET A 111 20.35 10.26 15.86
C MET A 111 19.40 11.40 15.53
N MET A 112 18.19 11.10 15.05
CA MET A 112 17.19 12.10 14.71
C MET A 112 15.79 11.56 14.98
N CYS A 113 14.91 12.37 15.54
CA CYS A 113 13.49 12.03 15.68
C CYS A 113 12.64 13.21 15.22
N PHE A 114 11.65 12.97 14.37
CA PHE A 114 10.74 14.00 13.91
C PHE A 114 9.37 13.44 13.51
N THR A 115 8.38 14.30 13.57
CA THR A 115 6.98 14.02 13.26
C THR A 115 6.77 13.82 11.76
N SER A 116 5.98 12.81 11.38
CA SER A 116 5.67 12.51 9.98
C SER A 116 4.80 13.60 9.33
N PRO A 117 4.70 13.67 7.98
CA PRO A 117 3.95 14.76 7.32
C PRO A 117 2.49 14.90 7.75
N SER A 118 1.83 13.80 8.17
CA SER A 118 0.45 13.82 8.68
C SER A 118 0.31 14.26 10.14
N GLU A 119 1.40 14.40 10.89
CA GLU A 119 1.38 14.56 12.36
C GLU A 119 0.82 13.36 13.14
N ASP A 120 0.67 12.22 12.47
CA ASP A 120 0.14 10.98 13.07
C ASP A 120 1.22 9.89 13.18
N GLY A 121 2.49 10.29 13.23
CA GLY A 121 3.59 9.35 13.25
C GLY A 121 4.93 9.99 13.56
N LEU A 122 5.93 9.15 13.83
CA LEU A 122 7.30 9.53 14.11
C LEU A 122 8.26 8.81 13.17
N LYS A 123 9.30 9.53 12.75
CA LYS A 123 10.41 9.00 11.96
C LYS A 123 11.66 9.08 12.80
N VAL A 124 12.35 7.96 12.95
CA VAL A 124 13.48 7.82 13.86
C VAL A 124 14.68 7.35 13.06
N MET A 125 15.72 8.18 12.98
CA MET A 125 16.94 7.90 12.24
C MET A 125 18.04 7.40 13.18
N PHE A 126 18.80 6.43 12.71
CA PHE A 126 19.92 5.81 13.40
C PHE A 126 21.16 5.82 12.50
N ARG A 127 22.33 5.73 13.12
CA ARG A 127 23.60 5.57 12.42
C ARG A 127 24.10 4.13 12.55
N LEU A 128 24.66 3.59 11.48
CA LEU A 128 25.34 2.30 11.51
C LEU A 128 26.79 2.48 11.96
N LYS A 129 27.30 1.52 12.72
CA LYS A 129 28.71 1.45 13.14
C LYS A 129 29.65 1.26 11.96
N GLU A 130 29.22 0.46 10.99
CA GLU A 130 29.94 0.18 9.74
C GLU A 130 28.98 0.36 8.55
N ARG A 131 29.52 0.72 7.39
CA ARG A 131 28.75 0.76 6.14
C ARG A 131 28.19 -0.62 5.81
N CYS A 132 26.91 -0.67 5.46
CA CYS A 132 26.28 -1.88 4.92
C CYS A 132 26.26 -1.82 3.39
N TYR A 133 26.89 -2.81 2.75
CA TYR A 133 26.99 -2.90 1.28
C TYR A 133 26.02 -3.94 0.68
N ASP A 134 25.37 -4.77 1.50
CA ASP A 134 24.47 -5.84 1.06
C ASP A 134 23.01 -5.51 1.39
N ALA A 135 22.17 -5.39 0.37
CA ALA A 135 20.76 -5.03 0.54
C ALA A 135 19.91 -6.13 1.20
N GLY A 136 20.27 -7.40 1.02
CA GLY A 136 19.60 -8.53 1.67
C GLY A 136 19.91 -8.57 3.17
N LEU A 137 21.19 -8.41 3.52
CA LEU A 137 21.67 -8.28 4.89
C LEU A 137 20.98 -7.12 5.60
N TYR A 138 20.95 -5.95 4.95
CA TYR A 138 20.25 -4.77 5.45
C TYR A 138 18.78 -5.07 5.77
N SER A 139 18.06 -5.75 4.87
CA SER A 139 16.64 -6.04 5.06
C SER A 139 16.38 -6.93 6.28
N VAL A 140 17.22 -7.95 6.50
CA VAL A 140 17.10 -8.84 7.66
C VAL A 140 17.44 -8.11 8.95
N PHE A 141 18.59 -7.41 8.96
CA PHE A 141 18.98 -6.56 10.08
C PHE A 141 17.88 -5.56 10.44
N TYR A 142 17.33 -4.86 9.45
CA TYR A 142 16.33 -3.84 9.64
C TYR A 142 15.10 -4.40 10.36
N LYS A 143 14.60 -5.56 9.93
CA LYS A 143 13.44 -6.22 10.55
C LYS A 143 13.73 -6.59 12.00
N ALA A 144 14.90 -7.17 12.27
CA ALA A 144 15.31 -7.55 13.63
C ALA A 144 15.47 -6.32 14.55
N PHE A 145 16.12 -5.28 14.05
CA PHE A 145 16.30 -4.02 14.77
C PHE A 145 14.95 -3.35 15.04
N ALA A 146 14.09 -3.22 14.03
CA ALA A 146 12.77 -2.60 14.16
C ALA A 146 11.91 -3.30 15.22
N ALA A 147 11.89 -4.63 15.24
CA ALA A 147 11.16 -5.41 16.23
C ALA A 147 11.72 -5.20 17.66
N THR A 148 13.04 -5.21 17.80
CA THR A 148 13.71 -5.01 19.10
C THR A 148 13.48 -3.60 19.63
N PHE A 149 13.64 -2.58 18.76
CA PHE A 149 13.40 -1.19 19.10
C PHE A 149 11.94 -0.96 19.48
N ALA A 150 11.00 -1.49 18.70
CA ALA A 150 9.60 -1.38 19.00
C ALA A 150 9.23 -2.01 20.35
N MET A 151 9.77 -3.19 20.67
CA MET A 151 9.56 -3.82 21.97
C MET A 151 10.10 -2.95 23.11
N ARG A 152 11.34 -2.46 22.98
CA ARG A 152 12.01 -1.61 23.99
C ARG A 152 11.21 -0.34 24.32
N HIS A 153 10.53 0.23 23.33
CA HIS A 153 9.76 1.48 23.47
C HIS A 153 8.23 1.26 23.57
N ASN A 154 7.76 0.02 23.72
CA ASN A 154 6.34 -0.33 23.74
C ASN A 154 5.54 0.12 22.49
N LEU A 155 6.17 0.04 21.32
CA LEU A 155 5.65 0.44 20.00
C LEU A 155 5.34 -0.75 19.07
N THR A 156 5.33 -1.98 19.59
CA THR A 156 5.10 -3.20 18.80
C THR A 156 3.80 -3.14 17.98
N GLN A 157 2.79 -2.40 18.47
CA GLN A 157 1.48 -2.22 17.83
C GLN A 157 1.45 -1.26 16.63
N VAL A 158 2.53 -0.53 16.36
CA VAL A 158 2.64 0.50 15.30
C VAL A 158 3.83 0.29 14.36
N THR A 159 4.54 -0.83 14.49
CA THR A 159 5.73 -1.09 13.67
C THR A 159 5.34 -1.62 12.30
N ASP A 160 5.64 -0.87 11.24
CA ASP A 160 5.46 -1.34 9.86
C ASP A 160 6.67 -2.18 9.42
N SER A 161 6.44 -3.45 9.05
CA SER A 161 7.48 -4.36 8.56
C SER A 161 7.86 -4.15 7.09
N LYS A 162 7.23 -3.18 6.39
CA LYS A 162 7.40 -2.95 4.94
C LYS A 162 8.55 -2.00 4.57
N THR A 163 9.24 -1.41 5.53
CA THR A 163 10.25 -0.35 5.29
C THR A 163 11.69 -0.86 5.14
N SER A 164 11.92 -2.18 5.10
CA SER A 164 13.25 -2.80 5.13
C SER A 164 14.07 -2.74 3.82
N ASP A 165 13.69 -1.88 2.86
CA ASP A 165 14.38 -1.73 1.57
C ASP A 165 15.42 -0.60 1.64
N VAL A 166 16.64 -0.86 1.16
CA VAL A 166 17.72 0.14 1.00
C VAL A 166 17.33 1.31 0.09
N THR A 167 16.33 1.12 -0.78
CA THR A 167 15.78 2.17 -1.63
C THR A 167 14.61 2.93 -0.99
N ARG A 168 14.22 2.63 0.26
CA ARG A 168 13.05 3.26 0.89
C ARG A 168 13.24 4.77 1.01
N ALA A 169 12.34 5.50 0.37
CA ALA A 169 12.25 6.96 0.46
C ALA A 169 11.49 7.39 1.71
N CYS A 170 11.99 8.45 2.34
CA CYS A 170 11.36 9.14 3.45
C CYS A 170 10.99 10.55 3.02
N PHE A 171 9.70 10.89 3.02
CA PHE A 171 9.25 12.24 2.69
C PHE A 171 9.66 13.24 3.77
N VAL A 172 10.06 14.43 3.34
CA VAL A 172 10.37 15.56 4.22
C VAL A 172 9.09 16.00 4.94
N SER A 173 9.22 16.35 6.21
CA SER A 173 8.14 16.83 7.06
C SER A 173 8.44 18.23 7.59
N ILE A 174 7.58 18.74 8.48
CA ILE A 174 7.83 19.92 9.30
C ILE A 174 7.61 19.55 10.74
N ASP A 175 8.62 19.79 11.57
CA ASP A 175 8.57 19.55 12.99
C ASP A 175 9.47 20.55 13.74
N PRO A 176 8.88 21.59 14.36
CA PRO A 176 9.62 22.54 15.20
C PRO A 176 10.32 21.89 16.40
N ASN A 177 9.84 20.73 16.84
CA ASN A 177 10.34 19.95 17.96
C ASN A 177 11.25 18.79 17.54
N ALA A 178 11.66 18.74 16.26
CA ALA A 178 12.59 17.74 15.79
C ALA A 178 13.81 17.67 16.72
N TYR A 179 14.26 16.45 17.00
CA TYR A 179 15.45 16.15 17.78
C TYR A 179 16.60 15.73 16.87
N PHE A 180 17.83 16.13 17.20
CA PHE A 180 19.04 15.71 16.50
C PHE A 180 20.22 15.58 17.46
N ASN A 181 20.88 14.43 17.44
CA ASN A 181 22.11 14.15 18.17
C ASN A 181 23.20 13.65 17.22
N PRO A 182 24.19 14.48 16.85
CA PRO A 182 25.29 14.06 15.97
C PRO A 182 26.22 13.04 16.63
N ASN A 183 26.17 12.86 17.95
CA ASN A 183 27.02 11.95 18.70
C ASN A 183 26.25 10.70 19.19
N SER A 184 25.15 10.33 18.55
CA SER A 184 24.38 9.12 18.84
C SER A 184 25.25 7.85 18.80
N THR A 185 25.01 6.92 19.71
CA THR A 185 25.66 5.60 19.75
C THR A 185 25.32 4.81 18.48
N PRO A 186 26.30 4.43 17.65
CA PRO A 186 26.03 3.76 16.40
C PRO A 186 25.54 2.32 16.62
N VAL A 187 24.66 1.86 15.72
CA VAL A 187 24.08 0.52 15.71
C VAL A 187 25.01 -0.46 15.00
N ASP A 188 25.38 -1.54 15.67
CA ASP A 188 26.15 -2.63 15.07
C ASP A 188 25.20 -3.65 14.43
N ILE A 189 25.26 -3.79 13.10
CA ILE A 189 24.43 -4.75 12.36
C ILE A 189 24.64 -6.17 12.87
N LYS A 190 25.88 -6.54 13.21
CA LYS A 190 26.25 -7.89 13.63
C LYS A 190 25.55 -8.30 14.92
N ALA A 191 25.22 -7.34 15.79
CA ALA A 191 24.51 -7.60 17.05
C ALA A 191 23.05 -8.07 16.85
N TYR A 192 22.49 -7.92 15.64
CA TYR A 192 21.11 -8.31 15.31
C TYR A 192 21.04 -9.46 14.30
N LEU A 193 22.18 -10.05 13.97
CA LEU A 193 22.27 -11.19 13.07
C LEU A 193 22.69 -12.40 13.88
N ASP A 194 21.87 -13.45 13.83
CA ASP A 194 22.21 -14.71 14.47
C ASP A 194 23.14 -15.50 13.54
N GLU A 195 24.45 -15.47 13.82
CA GLU A 195 25.45 -16.24 13.07
C GLU A 195 25.20 -17.76 13.17
N ALA A 196 24.42 -18.22 14.16
CA ALA A 196 24.14 -19.64 14.38
C ALA A 196 22.98 -20.19 13.53
N ASN A 197 22.23 -19.35 12.79
CA ASN A 197 21.13 -19.82 11.94
C ASN A 197 21.13 -19.20 10.53
N PRO A 198 22.10 -19.56 9.67
CA PRO A 198 22.18 -19.09 8.29
C PRO A 198 20.93 -19.43 7.45
N ASP A 199 20.24 -20.53 7.76
CA ASP A 199 19.06 -20.98 7.02
C ASP A 199 17.87 -20.02 7.14
N ALA A 200 17.73 -19.33 8.27
CA ALA A 200 16.72 -18.28 8.44
C ALA A 200 17.00 -17.07 7.53
N LEU A 201 18.28 -16.70 7.38
CA LEU A 201 18.74 -15.63 6.48
C LEU A 201 18.46 -15.99 5.01
N PHE A 202 18.76 -17.23 4.60
CA PHE A 202 18.50 -17.71 3.24
C PHE A 202 17.00 -17.82 2.92
N LYS A 203 16.17 -18.29 3.86
CA LYS A 203 14.71 -18.35 3.68
C LYS A 203 14.09 -16.95 3.54
N MET A 204 14.46 -16.01 4.41
CA MET A 204 13.96 -14.63 4.31
C MET A 204 14.42 -13.93 3.03
N LYS A 205 15.65 -14.18 2.56
CA LYS A 205 16.15 -13.67 1.28
C LYS A 205 15.36 -14.24 0.10
N HIS A 206 15.08 -15.54 0.11
CA HIS A 206 14.33 -16.22 -0.94
C HIS A 206 12.86 -15.80 -0.99
N GLU A 207 12.21 -15.60 0.16
CA GLU A 207 10.85 -15.05 0.25
C GLU A 207 10.79 -13.60 -0.27
N GLN A 208 11.82 -12.80 0.02
CA GLN A 208 11.92 -11.43 -0.45
C GLN A 208 12.14 -11.34 -1.96
N ASP A 209 13.00 -12.20 -2.54
CA ASP A 209 13.22 -12.25 -3.98
C ASP A 209 11.93 -12.67 -4.73
N GLU A 210 11.12 -13.56 -4.14
CA GLU A 210 9.80 -13.91 -4.68
C GLU A 210 8.82 -12.73 -4.58
N HIS A 211 8.79 -12.00 -3.46
CA HIS A 211 7.97 -10.79 -3.31
C HIS A 211 8.38 -9.67 -4.28
N ASP A 212 9.68 -9.42 -4.46
CA ASP A 212 10.21 -8.42 -5.40
C ASP A 212 9.91 -8.81 -6.85
N LYS A 213 9.96 -10.12 -7.20
CA LYS A 213 9.54 -10.62 -8.53
C LYS A 213 8.04 -10.43 -8.78
N VAL A 214 7.20 -10.65 -7.77
CA VAL A 214 5.74 -10.43 -7.86
C VAL A 214 5.44 -8.93 -7.98
N ALA A 215 6.12 -8.08 -7.21
CA ALA A 215 5.97 -6.62 -7.28
C ALA A 215 6.42 -6.04 -8.64
N LYS A 216 7.53 -6.53 -9.20
CA LYS A 216 7.98 -6.16 -10.56
C LYS A 216 7.02 -6.63 -11.66
N LYS A 217 6.34 -7.78 -11.48
CA LYS A 217 5.27 -8.22 -12.39
C LYS A 217 4.00 -7.36 -12.29
N SER A 218 3.71 -6.77 -11.13
CA SER A 218 2.58 -5.85 -10.96
C SER A 218 2.84 -4.43 -11.51
N ASP A 219 4.08 -3.94 -11.47
CA ASP A 219 4.41 -2.60 -12.01
C ASP A 219 4.35 -2.54 -13.54
N ASN A 220 4.58 -3.67 -14.23
CA ASN A 220 4.46 -3.76 -15.70
C ASN A 220 3.00 -3.95 -16.19
N ARG A 221 2.01 -3.86 -15.31
CA ARG A 221 0.58 -3.94 -15.66
C ARG A 221 -0.23 -2.77 -15.11
N GLN A 222 0.16 -1.53 -15.43
CA GLN A 222 -0.78 -0.41 -15.33
C GLN A 222 -1.57 -0.26 -16.64
N THR A 223 -2.67 -1.02 -16.72
CA THR A 223 -3.99 -0.54 -17.14
C THR A 223 -5.00 -1.66 -16.89
N SER A 224 -5.67 -1.64 -15.74
CA SER A 224 -7.10 -1.94 -15.61
C SER A 224 -7.53 -1.85 -14.14
N LEU A 225 -8.70 -1.25 -13.95
CA LEU A 225 -9.46 -1.13 -12.72
C LEU A 225 -9.67 -2.49 -12.01
N PRO A 226 -10.01 -2.49 -10.71
CA PRO A 226 -9.84 -3.65 -9.85
C PRO A 226 -10.72 -4.82 -10.29
N LYS A 227 -10.09 -5.97 -10.55
CA LYS A 227 -10.77 -7.26 -10.61
C LYS A 227 -10.86 -7.83 -9.20
N ASP A 228 -12.00 -8.44 -8.91
CA ASP A 228 -12.31 -9.20 -7.69
C ASP A 228 -11.12 -10.07 -7.26
N PRO A 229 -10.93 -10.33 -5.94
CA PRO A 229 -9.78 -11.07 -5.42
C PRO A 229 -9.56 -12.36 -6.21
N ASP A 230 -8.34 -12.52 -6.73
CA ASP A 230 -7.94 -13.63 -7.58
C ASP A 230 -8.43 -14.95 -6.99
N LYS A 231 -9.11 -15.75 -7.82
CA LYS A 231 -9.66 -17.07 -7.45
C LYS A 231 -8.62 -17.94 -6.73
N ASP A 232 -7.33 -17.72 -7.00
CA ASP A 232 -6.20 -18.40 -6.39
C ASP A 232 -5.97 -18.04 -4.91
N VAL A 233 -6.23 -16.80 -4.51
CA VAL A 233 -6.13 -16.37 -3.10
C VAL A 233 -7.29 -16.96 -2.30
N LEU A 234 -8.50 -16.92 -2.86
CA LEU A 234 -9.69 -17.53 -2.25
C LEU A 234 -9.57 -19.06 -2.16
N ALA A 235 -8.95 -19.71 -3.14
CA ALA A 235 -8.67 -21.14 -3.10
C ALA A 235 -7.69 -21.49 -1.98
N ARG A 236 -6.61 -20.71 -1.79
CA ARG A 236 -5.65 -20.90 -0.69
C ARG A 236 -6.29 -20.74 0.69
N ILE A 237 -7.16 -19.73 0.85
CA ILE A 237 -7.90 -19.50 2.10
C ILE A 237 -8.85 -20.68 2.38
N ARG A 238 -9.60 -21.15 1.37
CA ARG A 238 -10.50 -22.30 1.51
C ARG A 238 -9.76 -23.60 1.84
N GLN A 239 -8.57 -23.79 1.29
CA GLN A 239 -7.73 -24.98 1.52
C GLN A 239 -7.13 -25.01 2.94
N GLN A 240 -6.80 -23.85 3.52
CA GLN A 240 -6.41 -23.74 4.92
C GLN A 240 -7.58 -23.98 5.88
N LEU A 241 -8.81 -23.61 5.50
CA LEU A 241 -10.00 -23.75 6.33
C LEU A 241 -10.60 -25.17 6.29
N ASN A 242 -10.45 -25.93 5.19
CA ASN A 242 -10.92 -27.32 5.11
C ASN A 242 -10.08 -28.19 4.14
N PRO A 243 -9.12 -29.00 4.63
CA PRO A 243 -8.18 -29.75 3.79
C PRO A 243 -8.78 -30.87 2.93
N LYS A 244 -10.02 -31.29 3.19
CA LYS A 244 -10.69 -32.42 2.49
C LYS A 244 -11.78 -32.01 1.49
N ALA A 245 -12.00 -30.72 1.25
CA ALA A 245 -13.00 -30.28 0.28
C ALA A 245 -12.46 -30.45 -1.16
N GLN A 246 -12.91 -31.48 -1.88
CA GLN A 246 -12.71 -31.56 -3.33
C GLN A 246 -13.47 -30.42 -4.01
N ILE A 247 -12.77 -29.57 -4.74
CA ILE A 247 -13.37 -28.56 -5.61
C ILE A 247 -13.55 -29.20 -6.99
N GLU A 248 -14.73 -29.74 -7.28
CA GLU A 248 -15.13 -29.97 -8.67
C GLU A 248 -15.57 -28.62 -9.27
N GLN A 249 -14.76 -28.06 -10.17
CA GLN A 249 -15.19 -26.92 -10.99
C GLN A 249 -15.94 -27.43 -12.21
N HIS A 250 -17.26 -27.56 -12.10
CA HIS A 250 -18.10 -27.72 -13.28
C HIS A 250 -18.22 -26.36 -14.00
N PRO A 251 -17.95 -26.27 -15.32
CA PRO A 251 -18.17 -25.04 -16.07
C PRO A 251 -19.65 -24.64 -15.96
N ALA A 252 -19.90 -23.34 -15.72
CA ALA A 252 -21.25 -22.84 -15.54
C ALA A 252 -22.09 -23.10 -16.80
N TYR A 253 -23.15 -23.91 -16.67
CA TYR A 253 -24.07 -24.17 -17.78
C TYR A 253 -24.99 -22.95 -17.95
N VAL A 254 -24.86 -22.24 -19.08
CA VAL A 254 -25.70 -21.09 -19.43
C VAL A 254 -26.60 -21.47 -20.62
N PRO A 255 -27.92 -21.43 -20.47
CA PRO A 255 -28.86 -21.64 -21.57
C PRO A 255 -28.60 -20.70 -22.77
N GLU A 256 -28.71 -21.21 -24.00
CA GLU A 256 -28.48 -20.43 -25.23
C GLU A 256 -29.44 -19.23 -25.36
N GLN A 257 -30.66 -19.37 -24.85
CA GLN A 257 -31.66 -18.29 -24.86
C GLN A 257 -31.17 -17.04 -24.12
N LEU A 258 -30.31 -17.19 -23.10
CA LEU A 258 -29.67 -16.06 -22.43
C LEU A 258 -28.57 -15.42 -23.28
N ASN A 259 -27.92 -16.16 -24.17
CA ASN A 259 -26.91 -15.61 -25.07
C ASN A 259 -27.55 -14.82 -26.22
N GLU A 260 -28.72 -15.25 -26.69
CA GLU A 260 -29.46 -14.59 -27.77
C GLU A 260 -29.94 -13.19 -27.36
N ILE A 261 -30.55 -13.08 -26.18
CA ILE A 261 -31.15 -11.80 -25.75
C ILE A 261 -30.16 -10.79 -25.15
N ILE A 262 -28.93 -11.22 -24.82
CA ILE A 262 -28.03 -10.39 -24.01
C ILE A 262 -27.51 -9.16 -24.75
N ALA A 263 -27.32 -9.27 -26.06
CA ALA A 263 -26.82 -8.17 -26.88
C ALA A 263 -27.88 -7.06 -26.99
N GLU A 264 -29.13 -7.45 -27.21
CA GLU A 264 -30.27 -6.53 -27.28
C GLU A 264 -30.61 -5.94 -25.91
N LEU A 265 -30.58 -6.77 -24.86
CA LEU A 265 -30.79 -6.32 -23.48
C LEU A 265 -29.73 -5.29 -23.06
N LYS A 266 -28.47 -5.50 -23.45
CA LYS A 266 -27.40 -4.54 -23.16
C LYS A 266 -27.69 -3.19 -23.81
N LEU A 267 -28.05 -3.17 -25.08
CA LEU A 267 -28.39 -1.93 -25.79
C LEU A 267 -29.59 -1.22 -25.14
N PHE A 268 -30.63 -1.98 -24.79
CA PHE A 268 -31.81 -1.44 -24.12
C PHE A 268 -31.49 -0.80 -22.76
N ILE A 269 -30.59 -1.40 -21.98
CA ILE A 269 -30.14 -0.81 -20.70
C ILE A 269 -29.31 0.46 -20.97
N GLU A 270 -28.40 0.44 -21.95
CA GLU A 270 -27.54 1.57 -22.29
C GLU A 270 -28.32 2.78 -22.84
N GLU A 271 -29.43 2.56 -23.54
CA GLU A 271 -30.34 3.62 -24.01
C GLU A 271 -30.95 4.44 -22.86
N THR A 272 -31.08 3.85 -21.66
CA THR A 272 -31.62 4.55 -20.48
C THR A 272 -30.58 5.42 -19.75
N GLY A 273 -29.32 5.41 -20.21
CA GLY A 273 -28.20 6.12 -19.59
C GLY A 273 -27.42 5.31 -18.56
N LEU A 274 -27.78 4.04 -18.33
CA LEU A 274 -27.05 3.09 -17.49
C LEU A 274 -25.90 2.46 -18.29
N GLN A 275 -24.68 2.48 -17.74
CA GLN A 275 -23.55 1.83 -18.39
C GLN A 275 -23.42 0.37 -17.92
N VAL A 276 -23.58 -0.61 -18.82
CA VAL A 276 -23.35 -2.02 -18.49
C VAL A 276 -21.84 -2.28 -18.40
N THR A 277 -21.34 -2.48 -17.19
CA THR A 277 -19.91 -2.66 -16.92
C THR A 277 -19.42 -4.07 -17.17
N GLU A 278 -20.25 -5.07 -16.86
CA GLU A 278 -19.84 -6.48 -16.96
C GLU A 278 -21.05 -7.41 -17.06
N ILE A 279 -20.91 -8.50 -17.82
CA ILE A 279 -21.87 -9.59 -17.88
C ILE A 279 -21.15 -10.91 -17.61
N ILE A 280 -21.50 -11.57 -16.52
CA ILE A 280 -20.81 -12.77 -16.02
C ILE A 280 -21.73 -13.97 -16.15
N ASN A 281 -21.22 -15.05 -16.74
CA ASN A 281 -21.91 -16.34 -16.78
C ASN A 281 -21.87 -17.00 -15.40
N ILE A 282 -23.04 -17.31 -14.86
CA ILE A 282 -23.21 -18.09 -13.62
C ILE A 282 -24.13 -19.29 -13.92
N GLN A 283 -24.16 -20.28 -13.04
CA GLN A 283 -24.93 -21.51 -13.26
C GLN A 283 -26.41 -21.19 -13.53
N TYR A 284 -26.90 -21.51 -14.74
CA TYR A 284 -28.23 -21.22 -15.26
C TYR A 284 -28.61 -19.73 -15.40
N ALA A 285 -27.65 -18.80 -15.32
CA ALA A 285 -27.92 -17.37 -15.35
C ALA A 285 -26.80 -16.51 -15.95
N LYS A 286 -27.15 -15.26 -16.29
CA LYS A 286 -26.22 -14.17 -16.55
C LYS A 286 -26.37 -13.12 -15.48
N LYS A 287 -25.26 -12.80 -14.81
CA LYS A 287 -25.17 -11.68 -13.88
C LYS A 287 -24.82 -10.42 -14.69
N ILE A 288 -25.63 -9.38 -14.53
CA ILE A 288 -25.49 -8.09 -15.21
C ILE A 288 -25.09 -7.06 -14.16
N ARG A 289 -23.94 -6.42 -14.38
CA ARG A 289 -23.46 -5.30 -13.57
C ARG A 289 -23.60 -4.02 -14.39
N ALA A 290 -24.23 -3.00 -13.82
CA ALA A 290 -24.40 -1.71 -14.45
C ALA A 290 -24.06 -0.56 -13.50
N ARG A 291 -23.69 0.59 -14.05
CA ARG A 291 -23.27 1.78 -13.30
C ARG A 291 -23.98 3.02 -13.81
N LEU A 292 -24.35 3.88 -12.87
CA LEU A 292 -24.82 5.24 -13.14
C LEU A 292 -23.99 6.23 -12.31
N GLY A 293 -23.07 6.96 -12.96
CA GLY A 293 -22.14 7.86 -12.27
C GLY A 293 -21.21 7.11 -11.30
N GLN A 294 -21.35 7.38 -9.99
CA GLN A 294 -20.59 6.70 -8.93
C GLN A 294 -21.38 5.54 -8.26
N LYS A 295 -22.64 5.29 -8.66
CA LYS A 295 -23.47 4.22 -8.10
C LYS A 295 -23.36 2.95 -8.95
N ASP A 296 -23.10 1.83 -8.30
CA ASP A 296 -23.04 0.50 -8.93
C ASP A 296 -24.32 -0.30 -8.65
N SER A 297 -24.75 -1.12 -9.60
CA SER A 297 -25.91 -2.01 -9.52
C SER A 297 -25.62 -3.41 -10.09
N GLU A 298 -26.30 -4.42 -9.56
CA GLU A 298 -26.08 -5.82 -9.93
C GLU A 298 -27.38 -6.65 -9.85
N VAL A 299 -27.69 -7.34 -10.95
CA VAL A 299 -28.87 -8.20 -11.09
C VAL A 299 -28.46 -9.54 -11.71
N ASN A 300 -29.14 -10.62 -11.33
CA ASN A 300 -28.99 -11.93 -11.93
C ASN A 300 -30.22 -12.26 -12.78
N LEU A 301 -29.99 -12.60 -14.05
CA LEU A 301 -30.99 -13.03 -15.01
C LEU A 301 -30.88 -14.55 -15.23
N PHE A 302 -31.87 -15.29 -14.78
CA PHE A 302 -31.96 -16.75 -14.92
C PHE A 302 -32.89 -17.15 -16.05
N TYR A 303 -32.63 -18.31 -16.65
CA TYR A 303 -33.55 -18.95 -17.59
C TYR A 303 -33.76 -20.41 -17.19
N GLY A 304 -35.01 -20.80 -16.99
CA GLY A 304 -35.38 -22.15 -16.57
C GLY A 304 -36.74 -22.58 -17.09
N LYS A 305 -37.30 -23.65 -16.52
CA LYS A 305 -38.56 -24.28 -16.98
C LYS A 305 -39.79 -23.33 -16.99
N ARG A 306 -39.74 -22.20 -16.28
CA ARG A 306 -40.81 -21.19 -16.20
C ARG A 306 -40.49 -19.90 -16.98
N GLY A 307 -39.47 -19.91 -17.85
CA GLY A 307 -39.00 -18.73 -18.58
C GLY A 307 -37.92 -17.94 -17.84
N PHE A 308 -37.84 -16.64 -18.16
CA PHE A 308 -36.86 -15.73 -17.56
C PHE A 308 -37.26 -15.31 -16.14
N SER A 309 -36.27 -15.20 -15.24
CA SER A 309 -36.47 -14.64 -13.91
C SER A 309 -35.33 -13.71 -13.53
N VAL A 310 -35.67 -12.59 -12.89
CA VAL A 310 -34.75 -11.51 -12.54
C VAL A 310 -34.67 -11.41 -11.03
N VAL A 311 -33.46 -11.52 -10.47
CA VAL A 311 -33.21 -11.48 -9.03
C VAL A 311 -32.15 -10.44 -8.71
N ILE A 312 -32.43 -9.52 -7.78
CA ILE A 312 -31.47 -8.54 -7.28
C ILE A 312 -30.34 -9.27 -6.55
N SER A 313 -29.10 -8.87 -6.81
CA SER A 313 -27.94 -9.50 -6.16
C SER A 313 -27.86 -9.11 -4.68
N PRO A 314 -27.60 -10.06 -3.75
CA PRO A 314 -27.46 -9.77 -2.31
C PRO A 314 -26.10 -9.12 -1.95
N ARG A 315 -25.38 -8.56 -2.93
CA ARG A 315 -24.03 -8.02 -2.74
C ARG A 315 -24.07 -6.71 -1.94
N LEU A 316 -23.41 -6.69 -0.79
CA LEU A 316 -23.15 -5.46 -0.03
C LEU A 316 -22.17 -4.56 -0.82
N GLY A 317 -22.56 -3.30 -1.05
CA GLY A 317 -21.76 -2.31 -1.78
C GLY A 317 -22.36 -1.86 -3.12
N THR A 318 -23.52 -2.37 -3.54
CA THR A 318 -24.32 -1.81 -4.64
C THR A 318 -25.42 -0.89 -4.09
N ASN A 319 -25.93 0.02 -4.91
CA ASN A 319 -27.00 0.92 -4.53
C ASN A 319 -28.36 0.21 -4.67
N GLU A 320 -29.13 0.12 -3.58
CA GLU A 320 -30.40 -0.63 -3.51
C GLU A 320 -31.44 -0.10 -4.52
N GLU A 321 -31.65 1.21 -4.57
CA GLU A 321 -32.55 1.88 -5.52
C GLU A 321 -32.16 1.58 -6.98
N LEU A 322 -30.86 1.64 -7.29
CA LEU A 322 -30.37 1.34 -8.65
C LEU A 322 -30.49 -0.15 -9.00
N ASN A 323 -30.40 -1.06 -8.02
CA ASN A 323 -30.62 -2.49 -8.25
C ASN A 323 -32.09 -2.78 -8.59
N GLU A 324 -33.03 -2.14 -7.91
CA GLU A 324 -34.47 -2.27 -8.19
C GLU A 324 -34.79 -1.75 -9.59
N LEU A 325 -34.31 -0.54 -9.93
CA LEU A 325 -34.48 0.04 -11.27
C LEU A 325 -33.88 -0.82 -12.37
N LEU A 326 -32.68 -1.37 -12.18
CA LEU A 326 -32.06 -2.29 -13.13
C LEU A 326 -32.88 -3.57 -13.27
N ALA A 327 -33.37 -4.12 -12.16
CA ALA A 327 -34.19 -5.34 -12.19
C ALA A 327 -35.50 -5.11 -12.97
N ASP A 328 -36.13 -3.96 -12.77
CA ASP A 328 -37.38 -3.62 -13.45
C ASP A 328 -37.16 -3.32 -14.93
N LEU A 329 -36.07 -2.65 -15.31
CA LEU A 329 -35.68 -2.50 -16.72
C LEU A 329 -35.50 -3.85 -17.43
N VAL A 330 -34.81 -4.79 -16.78
CA VAL A 330 -34.63 -6.14 -17.34
C VAL A 330 -35.99 -6.85 -17.45
N LYS A 331 -36.88 -6.74 -16.46
CA LYS A 331 -38.24 -7.32 -16.54
C LYS A 331 -39.06 -6.71 -17.67
N THR A 332 -39.01 -5.39 -17.87
CA THR A 332 -39.70 -4.69 -18.95
C THR A 332 -39.21 -5.16 -20.32
N PHE A 333 -37.90 -5.36 -20.48
CA PHE A 333 -37.33 -5.92 -21.71
C PHE A 333 -37.86 -7.34 -22.00
N LEU A 334 -37.97 -8.18 -20.96
CA LEU A 334 -38.44 -9.57 -21.10
C LEU A 334 -39.97 -9.70 -21.31
N GLN A 335 -40.71 -8.61 -21.11
CA GLN A 335 -42.16 -8.53 -21.34
C GLN A 335 -42.51 -7.93 -22.71
N LYS A 336 -41.52 -7.36 -23.42
CA LYS A 336 -41.64 -7.05 -24.85
C LYS A 336 -41.52 -8.34 -25.66
#